data_AF-A0A1W9WXU0-F1
#
_entry.id   AF-A0A1W9WXU0-F1
#
_cell.length_a   1.000
_cell.length_b   1.000
_cell.length_c   1.000
_cell.angle_alpha   90.00
_cell.angle_beta   90.00
_cell.angle_gamma   90.00
#
_symmetry.space_group_name_H-M   'P 1'
#
loop_
_entity.id
_entity.type
_entity.pdbx_description
1 polymer ?
#
loop_
_entity_poly.entity_id
_entity_poly.type
_entity_poly.pdbx_seq_one_letter_code
_entity_poly.pdbx_strand_id
1 'polypeptide(L)'
;MGKVANSEAIQKAKNELVEKIKAALDLGKIKQLLEDQHALEISDDIEVNSGEMVIHDKTIAYKMEFEVLLSLSVLLDGEGNHIPTEESPERNIEQVGNEVGGLIEDM
;
A
#
# COMPACT_ATOMS: atom_id res chain seq x y z
N MET A 1 -15.69 -18.31 -37.31
CA MET A 1 -14.26 -18.22 -36.92
C MET A 1 -14.03 -19.26 -35.83
N GLY A 2 -13.10 -20.20 -36.01
CA GLY A 2 -12.90 -21.34 -35.11
C GLY A 2 -11.89 -21.06 -33.98
N LYS A 3 -12.02 -21.77 -32.85
CA LYS A 3 -11.00 -21.74 -31.78
C LYS A 3 -9.74 -22.47 -32.26
N VAL A 4 -8.59 -21.80 -32.21
CA VAL A 4 -7.28 -22.38 -32.56
C VAL A 4 -6.48 -22.86 -31.35
N ALA A 5 -6.93 -22.53 -30.14
CA ALA A 5 -6.30 -22.90 -28.88
C ALA A 5 -7.34 -23.24 -27.81
N ASN A 6 -6.94 -24.07 -26.85
CA ASN A 6 -7.78 -24.41 -25.70
C ASN A 6 -7.85 -23.22 -24.73
N SER A 7 -9.05 -22.66 -24.54
CA SER A 7 -9.31 -21.52 -23.66
C SER A 7 -8.98 -21.82 -22.19
N GLU A 8 -9.20 -23.06 -21.72
CA GLU A 8 -8.91 -23.45 -20.34
C GLU A 8 -7.41 -23.47 -20.06
N ALA A 9 -6.61 -23.95 -21.02
CA ALA A 9 -5.16 -23.95 -20.92
C ALA A 9 -4.61 -22.51 -20.80
N ILE A 10 -5.20 -21.57 -21.54
CA ILE A 10 -4.82 -20.15 -21.47
C ILE A 10 -5.17 -19.57 -20.09
N GLN A 11 -6.39 -19.81 -19.59
CA GLN A 11 -6.79 -19.30 -18.26
C GLN A 11 -5.94 -19.88 -17.15
N LYS A 12 -5.63 -21.18 -17.22
CA LYS A 12 -4.73 -21.83 -16.26
C LYS A 12 -3.34 -21.17 -16.28
N ALA A 13 -2.78 -20.95 -17.47
CA ALA A 13 -1.48 -20.29 -17.60
C ALA A 13 -1.47 -18.86 -17.06
N LYS A 14 -2.56 -18.10 -17.24
CA LYS A 14 -2.70 -16.76 -16.64
C LYS A 14 -2.70 -16.82 -15.12
N ASN A 15 -3.44 -17.74 -14.52
CA ASN A 15 -3.50 -17.90 -13.07
C ASN A 15 -2.14 -18.35 -12.50
N GLU A 16 -1.49 -19.32 -13.14
CA GLU A 16 -0.14 -19.77 -12.74
C GLU A 16 0.90 -18.63 -12.82
N LEU A 17 0.77 -17.72 -13.79
CA LEU A 17 1.63 -16.55 -13.88
C LEU A 17 1.39 -15.57 -12.72
N VAL A 18 0.13 -15.28 -12.38
CA VAL A 18 -0.20 -14.41 -11.24
C VAL A 18 0.37 -14.98 -9.95
N GLU A 19 0.19 -16.28 -9.69
CA GLU A 19 0.71 -16.93 -8.48
C GLU A 19 2.24 -16.88 -8.40
N LYS A 20 2.93 -17.04 -9.53
CA LYS A 20 4.39 -16.87 -9.58
C LYS A 20 4.83 -15.44 -9.28
N ILE A 21 4.08 -14.44 -9.74
CA ILE A 21 4.39 -13.04 -9.43
C ILE A 21 4.18 -12.80 -7.94
N LYS A 22 3.06 -13.24 -7.35
CA LYS A 22 2.80 -13.11 -5.90
C LYS A 22 3.94 -13.70 -5.07
N ALA A 23 4.40 -14.91 -5.41
CA ALA A 23 5.49 -15.60 -4.71
C ALA A 23 6.87 -14.91 -4.90
N ALA A 24 7.03 -14.07 -5.91
CA ALA A 24 8.25 -13.33 -6.18
C ALA A 24 8.27 -11.92 -5.56
N LEU A 25 7.18 -11.48 -4.93
CA LEU A 25 7.11 -10.17 -4.28
C LEU A 25 8.01 -10.11 -3.04
N ASP A 26 8.73 -9.00 -2.89
CA ASP A 26 9.45 -8.66 -1.68
C ASP A 26 8.50 -7.93 -0.73
N LEU A 27 7.89 -8.68 0.19
CA LEU A 27 6.89 -8.14 1.11
C LEU A 27 7.46 -7.05 2.04
N GLY A 28 8.75 -7.08 2.33
CA GLY A 28 9.41 -6.02 3.12
C GLY A 28 9.43 -4.69 2.37
N LYS A 29 9.70 -4.73 1.05
CA LYS A 29 9.62 -3.52 0.20
C LYS A 29 8.19 -3.07 -0.05
N ILE A 30 7.25 -4.00 -0.20
CA ILE A 30 5.83 -3.66 -0.32
C ILE A 30 5.35 -2.97 0.96
N LYS A 31 5.76 -3.47 2.13
CA LYS A 31 5.46 -2.83 3.41
C LYS A 31 5.94 -1.39 3.44
N GLN A 32 7.22 -1.16 3.18
CA GLN A 32 7.78 0.20 3.12
C GLN A 32 7.03 1.10 2.14
N LEU A 33 6.71 0.58 0.94
CA LEU A 33 5.94 1.34 -0.06
C LEU A 33 4.56 1.76 0.47
N LEU A 34 3.84 0.87 1.15
CA LEU A 34 2.52 1.16 1.72
C LEU A 34 2.60 2.11 2.92
N GLU A 35 3.61 1.96 3.77
CA GLU A 35 3.88 2.88 4.89
C GLU A 35 4.15 4.29 4.36
N ASP A 36 5.00 4.44 3.34
CA ASP A 36 5.31 5.73 2.69
C ASP A 36 4.08 6.35 2.01
N GLN A 37 3.28 5.54 1.31
CA GLN A 37 2.10 6.01 0.58
C GLN A 37 0.97 6.49 1.48
N HIS A 38 0.80 5.86 2.65
CA HIS A 38 -0.32 6.11 3.56
C HIS A 38 0.10 6.83 4.85
N ALA A 39 1.40 7.10 5.03
CA ALA A 39 2.00 7.64 6.24
C ALA A 39 1.71 6.81 7.51
N LEU A 40 1.37 5.53 7.38
CA LEU A 40 1.04 4.63 8.49
C LEU A 40 2.22 3.73 8.84
N GLU A 41 2.41 3.39 10.11
CA GLU A 41 3.31 2.30 10.51
C GLU A 41 2.53 0.99 10.49
N ILE A 42 2.98 0.01 9.71
CA ILE A 42 2.35 -1.30 9.66
C ILE A 42 3.06 -2.17 10.70
N SER A 43 2.42 -2.42 11.84
CA SER A 43 3.04 -3.20 12.93
C SER A 43 3.16 -4.69 12.62
N ASP A 44 2.24 -5.22 11.81
CA ASP A 44 2.09 -6.66 11.58
C ASP A 44 2.57 -7.13 10.19
N ASP A 45 2.44 -8.43 9.94
CA ASP A 45 2.73 -9.06 8.65
C ASP A 45 1.74 -8.61 7.56
N ILE A 46 2.26 -8.43 6.34
CA ILE A 46 1.47 -8.12 5.14
C ILE A 46 1.19 -9.41 4.39
N GLU A 47 -0.07 -9.62 4.02
CA GLU A 47 -0.47 -10.76 3.20
C GLU A 47 -0.91 -10.33 1.81
N VAL A 48 -0.57 -11.15 0.81
CA VAL A 48 -1.07 -10.97 -0.55
C VAL A 48 -2.42 -11.63 -0.66
N ASN A 49 -3.48 -10.84 -0.78
CA ASN A 49 -4.85 -11.34 -0.89
C ASN A 49 -5.14 -11.81 -2.32
N SER A 50 -4.99 -10.92 -3.30
CA SER A 50 -5.43 -11.18 -4.67
C SER A 50 -4.46 -10.61 -5.70
N GLY A 51 -4.59 -11.07 -6.95
CA GLY A 51 -3.77 -10.60 -8.05
C GLY A 51 -4.52 -10.73 -9.37
N GLU A 52 -4.48 -9.68 -10.19
CA GLU A 52 -5.16 -9.64 -11.48
C GLU A 52 -4.25 -9.09 -12.58
N MET A 53 -4.34 -9.69 -13.76
CA MET A 53 -3.74 -9.15 -14.98
C MET A 53 -4.70 -8.15 -15.63
N VAL A 54 -4.26 -6.89 -15.76
CA VAL A 54 -5.05 -5.79 -16.32
C VAL A 54 -4.33 -5.15 -17.51
N ILE A 55 -5.06 -4.37 -18.32
CA ILE A 55 -4.45 -3.51 -19.35
C ILE A 55 -4.33 -2.10 -18.77
N HIS A 56 -3.11 -1.58 -18.69
CA HIS A 56 -2.83 -0.21 -18.27
C HIS A 56 -1.89 0.44 -19.28
N ASP A 57 -2.23 1.62 -19.78
CA ASP A 57 -1.44 2.36 -20.78
C ASP A 57 -0.98 1.53 -21.98
N LYS A 58 -1.90 0.75 -22.56
CA LYS A 58 -1.66 -0.15 -23.71
C LYS A 58 -0.62 -1.26 -23.43
N THR A 59 -0.30 -1.50 -22.16
CA THR A 59 0.58 -2.58 -21.71
C THR A 59 -0.15 -3.51 -20.74
N ILE A 60 0.38 -4.73 -20.59
CA ILE A 60 -0.10 -5.66 -19.57
C ILE A 60 0.51 -5.23 -18.24
N ALA A 61 -0.34 -5.02 -17.24
CA ALA A 61 0.04 -4.73 -15.87
C ALA A 61 -0.55 -5.76 -14.91
N TYR A 62 -0.03 -5.79 -13.69
CA TYR A 62 -0.46 -6.71 -12.64
C TYR A 62 -0.86 -5.91 -11.41
N LYS A 63 -2.16 -5.93 -11.12
CA LYS A 63 -2.70 -5.32 -9.91
C LYS A 63 -2.64 -6.36 -8.79
N MET A 64 -1.90 -6.05 -7.73
CA MET A 64 -1.82 -6.89 -6.53
C MET A 64 -2.57 -6.21 -5.39
N GLU A 65 -3.37 -6.98 -4.68
CA GLU A 65 -4.11 -6.52 -3.52
C GLU A 65 -3.53 -7.14 -2.26
N PHE A 66 -3.29 -6.30 -1.26
CA PHE A 66 -2.68 -6.69 0.00
C PHE A 66 -3.67 -6.44 1.13
N GLU A 67 -3.69 -7.35 2.09
CA GLU A 67 -4.36 -7.15 3.37
C GLU A 67 -3.30 -6.86 4.43
N VAL A 68 -3.57 -5.82 5.23
CA VAL A 68 -2.69 -5.36 6.29
C VAL A 68 -3.50 -5.23 7.57
N LEU A 69 -2.96 -5.72 8.69
CA LEU A 69 -3.52 -5.49 10.01
C LEU A 69 -2.90 -4.22 10.60
N LEU A 70 -3.75 -3.34 11.10
CA LEU A 70 -3.35 -2.08 11.73
C LEU A 70 -3.86 -2.03 13.16
N SER A 71 -2.96 -1.75 14.08
CA SER A 71 -3.29 -1.47 15.48
C SER A 71 -3.36 0.04 15.68
N LEU A 72 -4.57 0.57 15.84
CA LEU A 72 -4.80 1.98 16.12
C LEU A 72 -5.28 2.17 17.55
N SER A 73 -4.92 3.29 18.17
CA SER A 73 -5.34 3.62 19.54
C SER A 73 -6.05 4.97 19.60
N VAL A 74 -6.97 5.11 20.54
CA VAL A 74 -7.69 6.35 20.83
C VAL A 74 -7.63 6.60 22.32
N LEU A 75 -7.28 7.83 22.72
CA LEU A 75 -7.22 8.23 24.12
C LEU A 75 -8.50 8.99 24.51
N LEU A 76 -9.07 8.64 25.67
CA LEU A 76 -10.28 9.23 26.22
C LEU A 76 -10.04 9.58 27.70
N ASP A 77 -10.68 10.65 28.18
CA ASP A 77 -10.70 10.97 29.60
C ASP A 77 -11.77 10.16 30.37
N GLY A 78 -11.80 10.32 31.71
CA GLY A 78 -12.76 9.62 32.57
C GLY A 78 -14.22 10.08 32.42
N GLU A 79 -14.47 11.16 31.68
CA GLU A 79 -15.80 11.65 31.33
C GLU A 79 -16.23 11.21 29.92
N GLY A 80 -15.33 10.56 29.17
CA GLY A 80 -15.57 10.06 27.82
C GLY A 80 -15.23 11.05 26.70
N ASN A 81 -14.54 12.16 26.99
CA ASN A 81 -14.10 13.09 25.96
C ASN A 81 -12.83 12.56 25.28
N HIS A 82 -12.74 12.73 23.96
CA HIS A 82 -11.54 12.42 23.19
C HIS A 82 -10.38 13.34 23.57
N ILE A 83 -9.25 12.76 23.93
CA ILE A 83 -7.98 13.45 24.14
C ILE A 83 -7.15 13.22 22.87
N PRO A 84 -6.90 14.26 22.06
CA PRO A 84 -6.03 14.12 20.89
C PRO A 84 -4.63 13.72 21.33
N THR A 85 -4.14 12.59 20.83
CA THR A 85 -2.72 12.24 20.93
C THR A 85 -1.94 12.95 19.82
N GLU A 86 -0.70 13.35 20.08
CA GLU A 86 0.15 13.99 19.04
C GLU A 86 0.60 12.99 17.96
N GLU A 87 0.55 11.69 18.26
CA GLU A 87 0.81 10.61 17.33
C GLU A 87 -0.43 10.33 16.47
N SER A 88 -0.64 11.16 15.45
CA SER A 88 -1.46 10.78 14.30
C SER A 88 -0.53 10.70 13.08
N PRO A 89 -0.50 9.59 12.35
CA PRO A 89 0.30 9.44 11.13
C PRO A 89 0.05 10.55 10.07
N GLU A 90 -1.11 11.21 10.15
CA GLU A 90 -1.55 12.27 9.23
C GLU A 90 -0.93 13.67 9.48
N ARG A 91 -0.06 13.87 10.48
CA ARG A 91 0.45 15.21 10.86
C ARG A 91 1.82 15.62 10.29
N ASN A 92 2.47 14.79 9.47
CA ASN A 92 3.83 15.10 8.98
C ASN A 92 3.92 16.04 7.76
N ILE A 93 2.79 16.48 7.17
CA ILE A 93 2.83 17.29 5.93
C ILE A 93 2.90 18.81 6.20
N GLU A 94 2.49 19.29 7.38
CA GLU A 94 2.45 20.75 7.65
C GLU A 94 3.72 21.32 8.31
N GLN A 95 4.63 20.50 8.84
CA GLN A 95 5.85 20.99 9.50
C GLN A 95 7.03 21.27 8.56
N VAL A 96 7.07 20.65 7.38
CA VAL A 96 8.21 20.80 6.44
C VAL A 96 8.21 22.18 5.74
N GLY A 97 7.08 22.89 5.73
CA GLY A 97 6.96 24.20 5.07
C GLY A 97 7.53 25.39 5.84
N ASN A 98 7.67 25.30 7.17
CA ASN A 98 8.06 26.45 8.02
C ASN A 98 9.55 26.51 8.36
N GLU A 99 10.30 25.41 8.27
CA GLU A 99 11.75 25.42 8.59
C GLU A 99 12.62 25.90 7.42
N VAL A 100 12.12 25.88 6.18
CA VAL A 100 12.89 26.33 5.01
C VAL A 100 12.77 27.85 4.78
N GLY A 101 11.75 28.51 5.35
CA GLY A 101 11.56 29.95 5.20
C GLY A 101 12.51 30.81 6.02
N GLY A 102 13.03 30.31 7.14
CA GLY A 102 13.87 31.07 8.06
C GLY A 102 15.38 31.07 7.78
N LEU A 103 15.85 30.24 6.83
CA LEU A 103 17.29 30.10 6.52
C LEU A 103 17.73 30.90 5.27
N ILE A 104 16.81 31.57 4.59
CA ILE A 104 17.10 32.34 3.37
C ILE A 104 17.23 33.86 3.66
N GLU A 105 16.84 34.33 4.85
CA GLU A 105 16.96 35.76 5.21
C GLU A 105 18.31 36.17 5.82
N ASP A 106 19.22 35.22 6.11
CA ASP A 106 20.54 35.48 6.69
C ASP A 106 21.73 35.15 5.74
N MET A 107 21.54 35.29 4.42
CA MET A 107 22.62 35.27 3.42
C MET A 107 22.67 36.55 2.56
#